data_AF-A0ABC8T963-F1
#
_entry.id   AF-A0ABC8T963-F1
#
_cell.length_a   1.000
_cell.length_b   1.000
_cell.length_c   1.000
_cell.angle_alpha   90.00
_cell.angle_beta   90.00
_cell.angle_gamma   90.00
#
_symmetry.space_group_name_H-M   'P 1'
#
loop_
_entity.id
_entity.type
_entity.pdbx_description
1 polymer ?
#
loop_
_entity_poly.entity_id
_entity_poly.type
_entity_poly.pdbx_seq_one_letter_code
_entity_poly.pdbx_strand_id
1 'polypeptide(L)'
;DVLHLHDVLARVVLVRLCHTISRARALDERPDIKSQFNSVLYQLLLDPSERVFFEAVLCVLGKFDGAERTEERAAGWYRLTREILKLPEAPSVKDSNGESKDAVPPKASKDNSRKTRRSQPLIKLVMRRLESSFRSFSRPVLHAAARVVQEMGKSRAAAFALGLQDIDEAAHVNTFSENGDSVSSDLNELSQSEGIRRVSSISNGIGGKDTIVGLLASLMEVVRTTIACECVYVRTMVIKALIWMQSPHESFDELESIIASELSDPAWPATLLNDILLTLHARFKDNL
;
A
#
# COMPACT_ATOMS: atom_id res chain seq x y z
N ASP A 1 -0.84 -17.84 17.75
CA ASP A 1 -0.43 -17.18 19.02
C ASP A 1 0.53 -16.01 18.85
N VAL A 2 1.61 -16.12 18.06
CA VAL A 2 2.62 -15.05 17.92
C VAL A 2 2.05 -13.70 17.40
N LEU A 3 1.06 -13.72 16.50
CA LEU A 3 0.40 -12.49 16.02
C LEU A 3 -0.45 -11.77 17.09
N HIS A 4 -0.74 -12.42 18.22
CA HIS A 4 -1.51 -11.88 19.33
C HIS A 4 -0.63 -11.42 20.50
N LEU A 5 0.71 -11.52 20.37
CA LEU A 5 1.64 -10.97 21.36
C LEU A 5 1.36 -9.48 21.54
N HIS A 6 1.20 -8.98 22.76
CA HIS A 6 0.92 -7.55 22.98
C HIS A 6 2.13 -6.64 22.74
N ASP A 7 3.36 -7.17 22.82
CA ASP A 7 4.60 -6.42 22.68
C ASP A 7 4.86 -6.00 21.21
N VAL A 8 4.78 -4.69 20.96
CA VAL A 8 5.04 -4.07 19.66
C VAL A 8 6.47 -4.32 19.17
N LEU A 9 7.48 -4.26 20.04
CA LEU A 9 8.87 -4.48 19.66
C LEU A 9 9.12 -5.94 19.28
N ALA A 10 8.53 -6.88 20.02
CA ALA A 10 8.59 -8.29 19.66
C ALA A 10 7.98 -8.54 18.27
N ARG A 11 6.84 -7.91 17.95
CA ARG A 11 6.22 -8.01 16.63
C ARG A 11 7.04 -7.33 15.52
N VAL A 12 7.72 -6.22 15.81
CA VAL A 12 8.71 -5.61 14.89
C VAL A 12 9.88 -6.56 14.61
N VAL A 13 10.42 -7.21 15.64
CA VAL A 13 11.50 -8.20 15.47
C VAL A 13 11.01 -9.40 14.66
N LEU A 14 9.78 -9.85 14.90
CA LEU A 14 9.17 -10.92 14.12
C LEU A 14 9.05 -10.56 12.63
N VAL A 15 8.62 -9.34 12.30
CA VAL A 15 8.60 -8.85 10.91
C VAL A 15 9.97 -9.06 10.25
N ARG A 16 11.04 -8.60 10.91
CA ARG A 16 12.41 -8.71 10.39
C ARG A 16 12.88 -10.16 10.28
N LEU A 17 12.52 -10.99 11.26
CA LEU A 17 12.84 -12.42 11.25
C LEU A 17 12.15 -13.13 10.08
N CYS A 18 10.85 -12.90 9.88
CA CYS A 18 10.09 -13.46 8.77
C CYS A 18 10.70 -13.05 7.42
N HIS A 19 11.09 -11.77 7.27
CA HIS A 19 11.79 -11.30 6.08
C HIS A 19 13.13 -12.02 5.90
N THR A 20 13.98 -12.04 6.92
CA THR A 20 15.33 -12.63 6.84
C THR A 20 15.26 -14.10 6.45
N ILE A 21 14.35 -14.87 7.07
CA ILE A 21 14.18 -16.29 6.77
C ILE A 21 13.62 -16.48 5.36
N SER A 22 12.61 -15.70 4.94
CA SER A 22 12.03 -15.87 3.60
C SER A 22 12.98 -15.51 2.46
N ARG A 23 14.07 -14.78 2.77
CA ARG A 23 15.15 -14.42 1.83
C ARG A 23 16.41 -15.26 1.97
N ALA A 24 16.48 -16.18 2.93
CA ALA A 24 17.66 -16.99 3.13
C ALA A 24 17.90 -17.93 1.93
N ARG A 25 19.09 -17.84 1.33
CA ARG A 25 19.53 -18.73 0.23
C ARG A 25 19.56 -20.21 0.65
N ALA A 26 19.85 -20.47 1.92
CA ALA A 26 19.81 -21.82 2.50
C ALA A 26 18.43 -22.49 2.40
N LEU A 27 17.36 -21.73 2.13
CA LEU A 27 16.00 -22.24 1.96
C LEU A 27 15.52 -22.20 0.50
N ASP A 28 16.41 -22.01 -0.48
CA ASP A 28 16.05 -21.99 -1.90
C ASP A 28 15.39 -23.32 -2.35
N GLU A 29 15.85 -24.44 -1.79
CA GLU A 29 15.29 -25.79 -2.04
C GLU A 29 13.99 -26.05 -1.25
N ARG A 30 13.59 -25.14 -0.35
CA ARG A 30 12.43 -25.26 0.54
C ARG A 30 11.45 -24.09 0.36
N PRO A 31 10.82 -23.97 -0.83
CA PRO A 31 9.88 -22.88 -1.11
C PRO A 31 8.64 -22.94 -0.20
N ASP A 32 8.28 -24.12 0.28
CA ASP A 32 7.22 -24.34 1.27
C ASP A 32 7.47 -23.52 2.54
N ILE A 33 8.69 -23.60 3.10
CA ILE A 33 9.08 -22.86 4.30
C ILE A 33 9.08 -21.36 4.03
N LYS A 34 9.69 -20.92 2.92
CA LYS A 34 9.70 -19.49 2.54
C LYS A 34 8.30 -18.92 2.40
N SER A 35 7.37 -19.68 1.83
CA SER A 35 5.98 -19.27 1.65
C SER A 35 5.25 -19.06 2.98
N GLN A 36 5.52 -19.91 3.99
CA GLN A 36 4.95 -19.76 5.33
C GLN A 36 5.41 -18.46 5.99
N PHE A 37 6.72 -18.17 5.96
CA PHE A 37 7.25 -16.92 6.52
C PHE A 37 6.78 -15.69 5.76
N ASN A 38 6.64 -15.76 4.43
CA ASN A 38 6.02 -14.68 3.65
C ASN A 38 4.55 -14.47 4.03
N SER A 39 3.79 -15.54 4.27
CA SER A 39 2.40 -15.44 4.71
C SER A 39 2.29 -14.73 6.05
N VAL A 40 3.14 -15.08 7.02
CA VAL A 40 3.20 -14.39 8.34
C VAL A 40 3.59 -12.93 8.17
N LEU A 41 4.61 -12.62 7.34
CA LEU A 41 5.02 -11.25 7.04
C LEU A 41 3.85 -10.43 6.46
N TYR A 42 3.09 -10.99 5.54
CA TYR A 42 1.94 -10.30 4.94
C TYR A 42 0.79 -10.13 5.95
N GLN A 43 0.58 -11.08 6.84
CA GLN A 43 -0.39 -10.95 7.94
C GLN A 43 -0.02 -9.81 8.91
N LEU A 44 1.27 -9.55 9.14
CA LEU A 44 1.74 -8.43 9.96
C LEU A 44 1.44 -7.05 9.36
N LEU A 45 1.10 -6.96 8.06
CA LEU A 45 0.56 -5.71 7.47
C LEU A 45 -0.82 -5.34 8.02
N LEU A 46 -1.51 -6.27 8.67
CA LEU A 46 -2.80 -6.03 9.34
C LEU A 46 -2.65 -5.62 10.81
N ASP A 47 -1.43 -5.54 11.32
CA ASP A 47 -1.18 -5.22 12.72
C ASP A 47 -1.75 -3.84 13.08
N PRO A 48 -2.48 -3.67 14.19
CA PRO A 48 -3.05 -2.39 14.56
C PRO A 48 -1.99 -1.32 14.85
N SER A 49 -0.78 -1.71 15.25
CA SER A 49 0.33 -0.80 15.47
C SER A 49 0.88 -0.28 14.14
N GLU A 50 0.91 1.04 13.99
CA GLU A 50 1.55 1.70 12.85
C GLU A 50 3.03 1.36 12.76
N ARG A 51 3.72 1.19 13.90
CA ARG A 51 5.14 0.83 13.93
C ARG A 51 5.39 -0.54 13.31
N VAL A 52 4.58 -1.54 13.66
CA VAL A 52 4.70 -2.89 13.09
C VAL A 52 4.33 -2.86 11.61
N PHE A 53 3.25 -2.16 11.26
CA PHE A 53 2.80 -2.00 9.88
C PHE A 53 3.88 -1.37 8.99
N PHE A 54 4.47 -0.25 9.40
CA PHE A 54 5.51 0.43 8.62
C PHE A 54 6.74 -0.46 8.45
N GLU A 55 7.19 -1.14 9.51
CA GLU A 55 8.31 -2.09 9.41
C GLU A 55 7.99 -3.23 8.42
N ALA A 56 6.76 -3.75 8.46
CA ALA A 56 6.33 -4.82 7.57
C ALA A 56 6.34 -4.35 6.10
N VAL A 57 5.87 -3.14 5.81
CA VAL A 57 5.95 -2.56 4.46
C VAL A 57 7.40 -2.42 4.01
N LEU A 58 8.28 -1.87 4.84
CA LEU A 58 9.71 -1.73 4.52
C LEU A 58 10.36 -3.09 4.20
N CYS A 59 10.07 -4.12 5.01
CA CYS A 59 10.55 -5.48 4.77
C CYS A 59 9.98 -6.08 3.47
N VAL A 60 8.71 -5.84 3.13
CA VAL A 60 8.13 -6.31 1.86
C VAL A 60 8.87 -5.68 0.67
N LEU A 61 9.14 -4.38 0.76
CA LEU A 61 9.90 -3.58 -0.21
C LEU A 61 11.39 -3.95 -0.29
N GLY A 62 11.88 -4.84 0.57
CA GLY A 62 13.28 -5.24 0.59
C GLY A 62 14.21 -4.29 1.35
N LYS A 63 13.67 -3.34 2.12
CA LYS A 63 14.45 -2.51 3.04
C LYS A 63 14.37 -3.06 4.46
N PHE A 64 15.37 -3.84 4.84
CA PHE A 64 15.50 -4.38 6.20
C PHE A 64 16.91 -4.18 6.79
N ASP A 65 17.94 -4.22 5.95
CA ASP A 65 19.31 -3.87 6.28
C ASP A 65 19.67 -2.50 5.65
N GLY A 66 20.81 -1.93 6.05
CA GLY A 66 21.34 -0.72 5.43
C GLY A 66 21.90 -0.95 4.02
N ALA A 67 21.76 -2.16 3.46
CA ALA A 67 22.30 -2.49 2.16
C ALA A 67 21.31 -2.06 1.07
N GLU A 68 21.74 -1.14 0.21
CA GLU A 68 20.92 -0.56 -0.83
C GLU A 68 20.85 -1.44 -2.09
N ARG A 69 20.33 -2.67 -1.98
CA ARG A 69 20.27 -3.61 -3.11
C ARG A 69 19.11 -3.30 -4.07
N THR A 70 19.44 -2.87 -5.30
CA THR A 70 18.45 -2.50 -6.32
C THR A 70 17.52 -3.65 -6.72
N GLU A 71 18.05 -4.86 -6.88
CA GLU A 71 17.26 -6.06 -7.25
C GLU A 71 16.22 -6.42 -6.18
N GLU A 72 16.60 -6.35 -4.90
CA GLU A 72 15.70 -6.66 -3.79
C GLU A 72 14.54 -5.64 -3.71
N ARG A 73 14.85 -4.36 -3.95
CA ARG A 73 13.88 -3.27 -4.04
C ARG A 73 12.89 -3.45 -5.18
N ALA A 74 13.41 -3.73 -6.38
CA ALA A 74 12.58 -3.99 -7.56
C ALA A 74 11.64 -5.19 -7.35
N ALA A 75 12.17 -6.29 -6.82
CA ALA A 75 11.37 -7.46 -6.47
C ALA A 75 10.36 -7.16 -5.34
N GLY A 76 10.70 -6.23 -4.43
CA GLY A 76 9.81 -5.73 -3.38
C GLY A 76 8.61 -4.97 -3.91
N TRP A 77 8.82 -4.08 -4.88
CA TRP A 77 7.74 -3.39 -5.59
C TRP A 77 6.80 -4.38 -6.28
N TYR A 78 7.36 -5.33 -7.04
CA TYR A 78 6.60 -6.37 -7.72
C TYR A 78 5.73 -7.21 -6.76
N ARG A 79 6.27 -7.59 -5.59
CA ARG A 79 5.48 -8.28 -4.55
C ARG A 79 4.36 -7.40 -4.01
N LEU A 80 4.65 -6.14 -3.69
CA LEU A 80 3.66 -5.23 -3.14
C LEU A 80 2.48 -5.03 -4.09
N THR A 81 2.73 -4.94 -5.40
CA THR A 81 1.70 -4.69 -6.41
C THR A 81 0.92 -5.94 -6.82
N ARG A 82 1.52 -7.13 -6.79
CA ARG A 82 0.90 -8.36 -7.31
C ARG A 82 0.40 -9.34 -6.26
N GLU A 83 0.97 -9.32 -5.05
CA GLU A 83 0.60 -10.30 -4.03
C GLU A 83 -0.77 -10.00 -3.43
N ILE A 84 -1.49 -11.08 -3.12
CA ILE A 84 -2.82 -11.02 -2.52
C ILE A 84 -2.71 -11.53 -1.09
N LEU A 85 -3.18 -10.72 -0.15
CA LEU A 85 -3.26 -11.12 1.24
C LEU A 85 -4.32 -12.21 1.42
N LYS A 86 -3.87 -13.44 1.62
CA LYS A 86 -4.73 -14.53 2.06
C LYS A 86 -4.89 -14.45 3.57
N LEU A 87 -6.10 -14.10 4.00
CA LEU A 87 -6.45 -14.11 5.41
C LEU A 87 -6.66 -15.57 5.85
N PRO A 88 -6.12 -16.00 7.00
CA PRO A 88 -6.32 -17.35 7.48
C PRO A 88 -7.83 -17.56 7.69
N GLU A 89 -8.34 -18.67 7.17
CA GLU A 89 -9.71 -19.08 7.34
C GLU A 89 -9.97 -19.20 8.85
N ALA A 90 -10.94 -18.46 9.37
CA ALA A 90 -11.31 -18.64 10.78
C ALA A 90 -11.73 -20.10 10.96
N PRO A 91 -11.31 -20.78 12.04
CA PRO A 91 -11.79 -22.13 12.31
C PRO A 91 -13.31 -22.04 12.41
N SER A 92 -14.00 -22.61 11.42
CA SER A 92 -15.43 -22.83 11.51
C SER A 92 -15.60 -23.81 12.65
N VAL A 93 -16.09 -23.33 13.79
CA VAL A 93 -16.48 -24.18 14.91
C VAL A 93 -17.66 -25.01 14.40
N LYS A 94 -17.36 -26.18 13.83
CA LYS A 94 -18.32 -27.28 13.75
C LYS A 94 -18.34 -27.90 15.14
N ASP A 95 -19.24 -27.39 15.98
CA ASP A 95 -19.61 -28.10 17.19
C ASP A 95 -20.21 -29.44 16.78
N SER A 96 -19.40 -30.49 16.90
CA SER A 96 -19.87 -31.84 17.12
C SER A 96 -20.70 -31.87 18.39
N ASN A 97 -22.02 -32.00 18.26
CA ASN A 97 -22.86 -32.57 19.31
C ASN A 97 -23.98 -33.41 18.69
N GLY A 98 -24.10 -34.62 19.24
CA GLY A 98 -24.94 -35.70 18.76
C GLY A 98 -26.43 -35.48 18.97
N GLU A 99 -27.17 -36.40 18.38
CA GLU A 99 -28.62 -36.54 18.32
C GLU A 99 -29.31 -36.49 19.70
N SER A 100 -30.42 -35.75 19.83
CA SER A 100 -31.77 -36.34 20.03
C SER A 100 -32.88 -35.31 20.33
N LYS A 101 -33.92 -35.33 19.48
CA LYS A 101 -35.37 -35.11 19.64
C LYS A 101 -36.01 -33.90 20.38
N ASP A 102 -36.89 -33.27 19.59
CA ASP A 102 -38.23 -32.71 19.86
C ASP A 102 -38.44 -31.28 20.41
N ALA A 103 -39.21 -30.54 19.59
CA ALA A 103 -40.15 -29.46 19.88
C ALA A 103 -39.73 -27.97 19.74
N VAL A 104 -40.46 -27.29 18.83
CA VAL A 104 -40.72 -25.83 18.67
C VAL A 104 -39.64 -24.98 17.95
N PRO A 105 -39.99 -24.17 16.92
CA PRO A 105 -39.04 -23.33 16.21
C PRO A 105 -38.75 -22.04 17.00
N PRO A 106 -37.50 -21.67 17.31
CA PRO A 106 -37.19 -20.35 17.81
C PRO A 106 -36.91 -19.39 16.65
N LYS A 107 -37.46 -18.18 16.82
CA LYS A 107 -37.39 -16.99 15.99
C LYS A 107 -36.00 -16.73 15.40
N ALA A 108 -36.00 -16.29 14.13
CA ALA A 108 -34.88 -15.69 13.43
C ALA A 108 -34.23 -14.58 14.29
N SER A 109 -33.12 -14.92 14.95
CA SER A 109 -32.21 -13.95 15.52
C SER A 109 -31.26 -13.53 14.40
N LYS A 110 -31.27 -12.22 14.18
CA LYS A 110 -30.49 -11.45 13.22
C LYS A 110 -29.01 -11.60 13.56
N ASP A 111 -28.39 -12.69 13.12
CA ASP A 111 -26.98 -12.94 13.41
C ASP A 111 -26.10 -12.16 12.44
N ASN A 112 -25.16 -11.45 13.03
CA ASN A 112 -24.29 -10.50 12.38
C ASN A 112 -23.58 -11.13 11.20
N SER A 113 -23.62 -10.44 10.05
CA SER A 113 -22.83 -10.76 8.87
C SER A 113 -21.36 -10.94 9.25
N ARG A 114 -20.94 -12.18 9.48
CA ARG A 114 -19.54 -12.58 9.49
C ARG A 114 -19.06 -12.39 8.06
N LYS A 115 -18.68 -11.15 7.73
CA LYS A 115 -18.03 -10.82 6.46
C LYS A 115 -16.79 -11.68 6.39
N THR A 116 -16.87 -12.77 5.63
CA THR A 116 -15.75 -13.56 5.13
C THR A 116 -14.69 -12.56 4.74
N ARG A 117 -13.57 -12.55 5.47
CA ARG A 117 -12.56 -11.50 5.40
C ARG A 117 -11.87 -11.66 4.05
N ARG A 118 -12.41 -11.01 3.02
CA ARG A 118 -12.06 -11.21 1.60
C ARG A 118 -10.56 -10.97 1.41
N SER A 119 -9.94 -11.82 0.61
CA SER A 119 -8.58 -11.61 0.09
C SER A 119 -8.48 -10.22 -0.53
N GLN A 120 -7.47 -9.44 -0.15
CA GLN A 120 -7.24 -8.11 -0.74
C GLN A 120 -5.80 -7.98 -1.23
N PRO A 121 -5.56 -7.27 -2.34
CA PRO A 121 -4.23 -6.94 -2.83
C PRO A 121 -3.42 -6.17 -1.78
N LEU A 122 -2.12 -6.49 -1.65
CA LEU A 122 -1.25 -5.85 -0.65
C LEU A 122 -1.19 -4.34 -0.86
N ILE A 123 -1.01 -3.90 -2.10
CA ILE A 123 -0.96 -2.48 -2.46
C ILE A 123 -2.19 -1.71 -1.95
N LYS A 124 -3.40 -2.26 -2.13
CA LYS A 124 -4.64 -1.60 -1.71
C LYS A 124 -4.74 -1.44 -0.19
N LEU A 125 -4.27 -2.44 0.57
CA LEU A 125 -4.16 -2.34 2.03
C LEU A 125 -3.15 -1.26 2.44
N VAL A 126 -1.95 -1.29 1.83
CA VAL A 126 -0.86 -0.37 2.18
C VAL A 126 -1.24 1.08 1.89
N MET A 127 -1.81 1.36 0.72
CA MET A 127 -2.26 2.69 0.32
C MET A 127 -3.30 3.24 1.29
N ARG A 128 -4.35 2.47 1.59
CA ARG A 128 -5.40 2.88 2.53
C ARG A 128 -4.84 3.21 3.91
N ARG A 129 -3.89 2.42 4.41
CA ARG A 129 -3.28 2.65 5.73
C ARG A 129 -2.34 3.84 5.73
N LEU A 130 -1.55 4.04 4.68
CA LEU A 130 -0.70 5.22 4.56
C LEU A 130 -1.52 6.50 4.47
N GLU A 131 -2.58 6.53 3.64
CA GLU A 131 -3.50 7.66 3.59
C GLU A 131 -4.13 7.96 4.97
N SER A 132 -4.43 6.93 5.76
CA SER A 132 -4.90 7.11 7.13
C SER A 132 -3.80 7.69 8.03
N SER A 133 -2.57 7.20 7.94
CA SER A 133 -1.44 7.67 8.74
C SER A 133 -1.05 9.11 8.42
N PHE A 134 -1.18 9.57 7.17
CA PHE A 134 -0.96 10.98 6.82
C PHE A 134 -2.04 11.93 7.34
N ARG A 135 -3.18 11.41 7.82
CA ARG A 135 -4.20 12.19 8.54
C ARG A 135 -3.97 12.20 10.05
N SER A 136 -2.89 11.58 10.53
CA SER A 136 -2.53 11.56 11.94
C SER A 136 -1.95 12.90 12.39
N PHE A 137 -2.30 13.34 13.59
CA PHE A 137 -1.69 14.52 14.24
C PHE A 137 -0.31 14.20 14.86
N SER A 138 0.13 12.94 14.81
CA SER A 138 1.40 12.52 15.39
C SER A 138 2.54 12.73 14.40
N ARG A 139 3.39 13.73 14.65
CA ARG A 139 4.58 13.99 13.83
C ARG A 139 5.49 12.77 13.66
N PRO A 140 5.76 11.94 14.69
CA PRO A 140 6.49 10.69 14.50
C PRO A 140 5.85 9.74 13.48
N VAL A 141 4.52 9.69 13.45
CA VAL A 141 3.74 8.87 12.50
C VAL A 141 3.86 9.44 11.09
N LEU A 142 3.67 10.74 10.91
CA LEU A 142 3.83 11.41 9.61
C LEU A 142 5.23 11.20 9.05
N HIS A 143 6.25 11.37 9.89
CA HIS A 143 7.64 11.15 9.52
C HIS A 143 7.90 9.69 9.12
N ALA A 144 7.36 8.72 9.87
CA ALA A 144 7.49 7.31 9.54
C ALA A 144 6.72 6.92 8.26
N ALA A 145 5.52 7.45 8.05
CA ALA A 145 4.74 7.24 6.84
C ALA A 145 5.46 7.83 5.60
N ALA A 146 6.00 9.04 5.69
CA ALA A 146 6.81 9.65 4.64
C ALA A 146 8.05 8.82 4.31
N ARG A 147 8.72 8.24 5.32
CA ARG A 147 9.83 7.28 5.10
C ARG A 147 9.38 6.04 4.32
N VAL A 148 8.19 5.50 4.61
CA VAL A 148 7.65 4.35 3.87
C VAL A 148 7.37 4.73 2.42
N VAL A 149 6.71 5.87 2.17
CA VAL A 149 6.43 6.36 0.79
C VAL A 149 7.72 6.61 0.02
N GLN A 150 8.73 7.20 0.65
CA GLN A 150 10.04 7.37 0.02
C GLN A 150 10.64 6.03 -0.44
N GLU A 151 10.55 4.99 0.39
CA GLU A 151 11.07 3.66 0.03
C GLU A 151 10.20 2.93 -0.99
N MET A 152 8.90 3.20 -1.02
CA MET A 152 8.04 2.78 -2.12
C MET A 152 8.50 3.41 -3.44
N GLY A 153 8.77 4.72 -3.45
CA GLY A 153 9.28 5.42 -4.63
C GLY A 153 10.62 4.88 -5.12
N LYS A 154 11.57 4.64 -4.21
CA LYS A 154 12.85 3.96 -4.55
C LYS A 154 12.65 2.56 -5.14
N SER A 155 11.71 1.79 -4.57
CA SER A 155 11.43 0.44 -5.04
C SER A 155 10.76 0.42 -6.41
N ARG A 156 9.82 1.34 -6.63
CA ARG A 156 9.18 1.58 -7.93
C ARG A 156 10.21 2.01 -8.98
N ALA A 157 11.07 2.96 -8.64
CA ALA A 157 12.16 3.40 -9.50
C ALA A 157 13.12 2.26 -9.88
N ALA A 158 13.50 1.42 -8.92
CA ALA A 158 14.34 0.25 -9.16
C ALA A 158 13.66 -0.77 -10.11
N ALA A 159 12.35 -0.99 -9.94
CA ALA A 159 11.58 -1.86 -10.82
C ALA A 159 11.54 -1.34 -12.27
N PHE A 160 11.37 -0.02 -12.45
CA PHE A 160 11.47 0.60 -13.77
C PHE A 160 12.86 0.44 -14.40
N ALA A 161 13.91 0.68 -13.62
CA ALA A 161 15.29 0.57 -14.11
C ALA A 161 15.66 -0.86 -14.55
N LEU A 162 15.10 -1.88 -13.89
CA LEU A 162 15.28 -3.29 -14.25
C LEU A 162 14.31 -3.79 -15.33
N GLY A 163 13.48 -2.91 -15.90
CA GLY A 163 12.55 -3.29 -16.96
C GLY A 163 11.44 -4.24 -16.51
N LEU A 164 11.09 -4.27 -15.22
CA LEU A 164 9.93 -5.00 -14.69
C LEU A 164 8.60 -4.31 -15.05
N GLN A 165 8.53 -3.69 -16.23
CA GLN A 165 7.41 -2.90 -16.75
C GLN A 165 6.18 -3.73 -17.13
N ASP A 166 6.22 -5.05 -16.97
CA ASP A 166 5.06 -5.95 -17.10
C ASP A 166 4.02 -5.76 -15.96
N ILE A 167 4.24 -4.78 -15.07
CA ILE A 167 3.23 -4.29 -14.14
C ILE A 167 2.39 -3.27 -14.91
N ASP A 168 1.27 -3.71 -15.49
CA ASP A 168 0.24 -2.79 -15.98
C ASP A 168 -0.36 -2.03 -14.77
N GLU A 169 0.25 -0.89 -14.42
CA GLU A 169 -0.21 -0.04 -13.31
C GLU A 169 -1.64 0.50 -13.58
N ALA A 170 -2.11 0.45 -14.83
CA ALA A 170 -3.46 0.82 -15.24
C ALA A 170 -4.46 -0.34 -15.19
N ALA A 171 -4.01 -1.59 -14.98
CA ALA A 171 -4.90 -2.71 -14.77
C ALA A 171 -5.70 -2.56 -13.47
N HIS A 172 -6.96 -2.98 -13.51
CA HIS A 172 -7.81 -3.00 -12.32
C HIS A 172 -7.29 -4.04 -11.32
N VAL A 173 -7.08 -3.62 -10.08
CA VAL A 173 -6.52 -4.43 -8.99
C VAL A 173 -7.56 -5.46 -8.46
N ASN A 174 -8.78 -5.50 -9.03
CA ASN A 174 -9.95 -6.22 -8.51
C ASN A 174 -10.46 -7.39 -9.38
N THR A 175 -9.82 -7.78 -10.48
CA THR A 175 -10.41 -8.70 -11.50
C THR A 175 -10.62 -10.17 -11.06
N PHE A 176 -10.46 -10.53 -9.78
CA PHE A 176 -10.65 -11.90 -9.30
C PHE A 176 -11.88 -12.10 -8.40
N SER A 177 -12.83 -11.16 -8.32
CA SER A 177 -13.97 -11.30 -7.38
C SER A 177 -15.38 -11.06 -7.95
N GLU A 178 -15.58 -10.97 -9.27
CA GLU A 178 -16.91 -10.67 -9.86
C GLU A 178 -17.40 -11.67 -10.92
N ASN A 179 -16.96 -12.94 -10.90
CA ASN A 179 -17.48 -13.96 -11.83
C ASN A 179 -18.37 -15.05 -11.18
N GLY A 180 -18.96 -14.76 -10.02
CA GLY A 180 -19.87 -15.70 -9.35
C GLY A 180 -21.07 -14.98 -8.77
N ASP A 181 -21.99 -14.57 -9.66
CA ASP A 181 -23.43 -14.40 -9.44
C ASP A 181 -23.99 -13.20 -10.21
N SER A 182 -24.15 -13.37 -11.53
CA SER A 182 -25.16 -12.60 -12.28
C SER A 182 -25.62 -13.43 -13.49
N VAL A 183 -26.37 -14.48 -13.20
CA VAL A 183 -27.28 -15.08 -14.18
C VAL A 183 -28.66 -14.44 -13.99
N SER A 184 -29.25 -14.08 -15.14
CA SER A 184 -30.62 -13.64 -15.40
C SER A 184 -31.04 -12.25 -14.93
N SER A 185 -31.11 -11.31 -15.88
CA SER A 185 -32.41 -10.94 -16.46
C SER A 185 -32.21 -10.16 -17.75
N ASP A 186 -32.55 -10.79 -18.87
CA ASP A 186 -32.71 -10.13 -20.17
C ASP A 186 -33.96 -9.24 -20.20
N LEU A 187 -33.97 -8.35 -21.22
CA LEU A 187 -35.08 -7.60 -21.81
C LEU A 187 -35.42 -6.23 -21.19
N ASN A 188 -35.02 -5.14 -21.85
CA ASN A 188 -35.86 -4.51 -22.89
C ASN A 188 -35.17 -3.28 -23.52
N GLU A 189 -35.16 -3.24 -24.86
CA GLU A 189 -34.77 -2.07 -25.68
C GLU A 189 -35.87 -0.98 -25.71
N LEU A 190 -35.49 0.19 -26.28
CA LEU A 190 -36.29 1.37 -26.68
C LEU A 190 -36.43 2.43 -25.56
N SER A 191 -36.18 3.74 -25.74
CA SER A 191 -36.15 4.61 -26.92
C SER A 191 -35.54 5.99 -26.57
N GLN A 192 -35.12 6.73 -27.60
CA GLN A 192 -34.53 8.08 -27.60
C GLN A 192 -35.46 9.19 -27.07
N SER A 193 -34.90 10.28 -26.50
CA SER A 193 -35.27 11.67 -26.87
C SER A 193 -34.31 12.73 -26.27
N GLU A 194 -34.14 13.81 -27.04
CA GLU A 194 -33.16 14.91 -26.98
C GLU A 194 -33.39 15.97 -25.88
N GLY A 195 -32.35 16.76 -25.55
CA GLY A 195 -32.55 18.16 -25.13
C GLY A 195 -31.60 18.77 -24.07
N ILE A 196 -30.53 19.42 -24.52
CA ILE A 196 -30.04 20.75 -24.03
C ILE A 196 -29.51 20.86 -22.58
N ARG A 197 -28.19 20.65 -22.39
CA ARG A 197 -27.19 21.66 -21.93
C ARG A 197 -25.85 20.97 -21.66
N ARG A 198 -24.85 21.21 -22.52
CA ARG A 198 -23.46 20.82 -22.29
C ARG A 198 -22.86 21.70 -21.19
N VAL A 199 -22.80 21.16 -19.98
CA VAL A 199 -21.72 21.47 -19.04
C VAL A 199 -20.95 20.16 -18.92
N SER A 200 -19.65 20.21 -19.19
CA SER A 200 -18.73 19.08 -19.05
C SER A 200 -18.91 18.47 -17.66
N SER A 201 -19.61 17.35 -17.59
CA SER A 201 -19.69 16.53 -16.40
C SER A 201 -18.31 15.91 -16.23
N ILE A 202 -17.60 16.39 -15.21
CA ILE A 202 -16.42 15.76 -14.63
C ILE A 202 -16.77 14.28 -14.44
N SER A 203 -16.23 13.44 -15.32
CA SER A 203 -16.24 12.00 -15.15
C SER A 203 -15.29 11.69 -14.00
N ASN A 204 -15.76 11.88 -12.77
CA ASN A 204 -15.24 11.16 -11.61
C ASN A 204 -15.64 9.70 -11.81
N GLY A 205 -14.90 9.02 -12.68
CA GLY A 205 -14.98 7.60 -12.90
C GLY A 205 -14.61 6.91 -11.60
N ILE A 206 -15.62 6.34 -10.95
CA ILE A 206 -15.50 5.44 -9.80
C ILE A 206 -14.55 4.26 -10.11
N GLY A 207 -14.25 3.98 -11.38
CA GLY A 207 -13.27 2.98 -11.81
C GLY A 207 -11.78 3.36 -11.68
N GLY A 208 -11.43 4.64 -11.54
CA GLY A 208 -10.00 5.06 -11.51
C GLY A 208 -9.27 4.74 -10.21
N LYS A 209 -9.97 4.67 -9.07
CA LYS A 209 -9.36 4.42 -7.74
C LYS A 209 -8.94 2.98 -7.50
N ASP A 210 -9.29 2.06 -8.38
CA ASP A 210 -8.97 0.64 -8.25
C ASP A 210 -7.76 0.22 -9.09
N THR A 211 -7.07 1.15 -9.76
CA THR A 211 -5.77 0.90 -10.43
C THR A 211 -4.60 1.30 -9.53
N ILE A 212 -3.40 0.80 -9.80
CA ILE A 212 -2.21 1.19 -9.04
C ILE A 212 -1.94 2.69 -9.23
N VAL A 213 -2.05 3.20 -10.46
CA VAL A 213 -1.89 4.63 -10.76
C VAL A 213 -2.87 5.48 -9.96
N GLY A 214 -4.16 5.10 -9.90
CA GLY A 214 -5.16 5.86 -9.17
C GLY A 214 -4.96 5.83 -7.66
N LEU A 215 -4.54 4.69 -7.10
CA LEU A 215 -4.16 4.58 -5.69
C LEU A 215 -2.95 5.46 -5.37
N LEU A 216 -1.95 5.48 -6.25
CA LEU A 216 -0.78 6.33 -6.10
C LEU A 216 -1.15 7.81 -6.18
N ALA A 217 -1.95 8.23 -7.17
CA ALA A 217 -2.40 9.60 -7.28
C ALA A 217 -3.16 10.07 -6.03
N SER A 218 -4.05 9.24 -5.49
CA SER A 218 -4.78 9.50 -4.24
C SER A 218 -3.83 9.68 -3.05
N LEU A 219 -2.83 8.80 -2.91
CA LEU A 219 -1.83 8.91 -1.85
C LEU A 219 -0.98 10.18 -2.03
N MET A 220 -0.52 10.47 -3.24
CA MET A 220 0.35 11.62 -3.51
C MET A 220 -0.35 12.96 -3.25
N GLU A 221 -1.67 13.04 -3.47
CA GLU A 221 -2.48 14.20 -3.06
C GLU A 221 -2.40 14.45 -1.55
N VAL A 222 -2.56 13.39 -0.75
CA VAL A 222 -2.47 13.48 0.71
C VAL A 222 -1.04 13.82 1.16
N VAL A 223 -0.04 13.25 0.49
CA VAL A 223 1.38 13.54 0.76
C VAL A 223 1.70 15.01 0.48
N ARG A 224 1.24 15.57 -0.65
CA ARG A 224 1.45 16.98 -1.02
C ARG A 224 0.80 17.93 -0.01
N THR A 225 -0.43 17.66 0.42
CA THR A 225 -1.13 18.49 1.41
C THR A 225 -0.50 18.45 2.81
N THR A 226 0.24 17.38 3.15
CA THR A 226 0.98 17.27 4.43
C THR A 226 2.10 18.31 4.54
N ILE A 227 2.62 18.84 3.43
CA ILE A 227 3.69 19.83 3.44
C ILE A 227 3.25 21.12 4.13
N ALA A 228 2.05 21.61 3.85
CA ALA A 228 1.65 23.00 4.15
C ALA A 228 1.58 23.37 5.65
N CYS A 229 1.54 22.39 6.56
CA CYS A 229 1.26 22.64 7.98
C CYS A 229 2.23 21.96 8.96
N GLU A 230 3.30 21.34 8.46
CA GLU A 230 4.17 20.49 9.28
C GLU A 230 5.55 21.09 9.55
N CYS A 231 6.27 20.54 10.54
CA CYS A 231 7.62 21.01 10.83
C CYS A 231 8.59 20.68 9.69
N VAL A 232 9.68 21.44 9.58
CA VAL A 232 10.70 21.30 8.53
C VAL A 232 11.21 19.85 8.38
N TYR A 233 11.29 19.08 9.46
CA TYR A 233 11.70 17.67 9.41
C TYR A 233 10.70 16.76 8.69
N VAL A 234 9.40 16.94 8.96
CA VAL A 234 8.35 16.18 8.26
C VAL A 234 8.27 16.64 6.80
N ARG A 235 8.28 17.96 6.57
CA ARG A 235 8.32 18.55 5.22
C ARG A 235 9.48 18.02 4.39
N THR A 236 10.68 17.94 4.98
CA THR A 236 11.87 17.34 4.33
C THR A 236 11.61 15.91 3.88
N MET A 237 11.06 15.08 4.77
CA MET A 237 10.79 13.68 4.45
C MET A 237 9.71 13.54 3.37
N VAL A 238 8.70 14.40 3.39
CA VAL A 238 7.63 14.44 2.39
C VAL A 238 8.16 14.86 1.02
N ILE A 239 9.00 15.90 0.95
CA ILE A 239 9.66 16.32 -0.30
C ILE A 239 10.52 15.18 -0.86
N LYS A 240 11.30 14.50 0.00
CA LYS A 240 12.09 13.32 -0.42
C LYS A 240 11.20 12.19 -0.94
N ALA A 241 10.03 12.00 -0.35
CA ALA A 241 9.06 11.02 -0.84
C ALA A 241 8.52 11.41 -2.22
N LEU A 242 8.13 12.67 -2.43
CA LEU A 242 7.68 13.19 -3.72
C LEU A 242 8.73 12.99 -4.83
N ILE A 243 9.99 13.35 -4.55
CA ILE A 243 11.11 13.18 -5.50
C ILE A 243 11.23 11.73 -5.98
N TRP A 244 11.18 10.76 -5.07
CA TRP A 244 11.31 9.35 -5.43
C TRP A 244 10.05 8.78 -6.09
N MET A 245 8.88 9.35 -5.79
CA MET A 245 7.61 8.92 -6.37
C MET A 245 7.37 9.45 -7.79
N GLN A 246 8.07 10.51 -8.19
CA GLN A 246 8.00 11.09 -9.54
C GLN A 246 8.12 10.00 -10.61
N SER A 247 7.09 9.90 -11.46
CA SER A 247 7.09 9.01 -12.61
C SER A 247 8.09 9.50 -13.67
N PRO A 248 8.79 8.61 -14.38
CA PRO A 248 9.60 8.99 -15.55
C PRO A 248 8.80 9.64 -16.69
N HIS A 249 7.48 9.48 -16.69
CA HIS A 249 6.58 9.98 -17.75
C HIS A 249 5.82 11.26 -17.35
N GLU A 250 5.95 11.72 -16.10
CA GLU A 250 5.30 12.93 -15.60
C GLU A 250 6.24 14.13 -15.71
N SER A 251 5.70 15.31 -16.00
CA SER A 251 6.50 16.55 -16.02
C SER A 251 7.04 16.88 -14.63
N PHE A 252 8.22 17.52 -14.61
CA PHE A 252 8.88 17.91 -13.36
C PHE A 252 8.31 19.23 -12.78
N ASP A 253 7.59 20.02 -13.59
CA ASP A 253 7.16 21.38 -13.25
C ASP A 253 6.38 21.48 -11.93
N GLU A 254 5.48 20.54 -11.64
CA GLU A 254 4.71 20.54 -10.39
C GLU A 254 5.61 20.28 -9.17
N LEU A 255 6.51 19.29 -9.28
CA LEU A 255 7.45 18.96 -8.22
C LEU A 255 8.45 20.11 -7.99
N GLU A 256 8.94 20.72 -9.07
CA GLU A 256 9.81 21.89 -9.00
C GLU A 256 9.12 23.05 -8.28
N SER A 257 7.87 23.35 -8.65
CA SER A 257 7.07 24.40 -8.03
C SER A 257 6.90 24.17 -6.51
N ILE A 258 6.58 22.94 -6.10
CA ILE A 258 6.43 22.57 -4.69
C ILE A 258 7.75 22.74 -3.94
N ILE A 259 8.87 22.27 -4.52
CA ILE A 259 10.19 22.41 -3.88
C ILE A 259 10.55 23.89 -3.78
N ALA A 260 10.42 24.67 -4.86
CA ALA A 260 10.73 26.09 -4.87
C ALA A 260 9.90 26.88 -3.84
N SER A 261 8.60 26.56 -3.69
CA SER A 261 7.76 27.21 -2.68
C SER A 261 8.24 26.90 -1.26
N GLU A 262 8.64 25.65 -0.98
CA GLU A 262 9.12 25.27 0.34
C GLU A 262 10.50 25.83 0.66
N LEU A 263 11.42 25.86 -0.31
CA LEU A 263 12.77 26.39 -0.10
C LEU A 263 12.81 27.91 0.05
N SER A 264 11.72 28.61 -0.26
CA SER A 264 11.58 30.04 0.02
C SER A 264 11.43 30.36 1.52
N ASP A 265 11.09 29.36 2.35
CA ASP A 265 11.01 29.50 3.81
C ASP A 265 12.43 29.63 4.41
N PRO A 266 12.76 30.75 5.10
CA PRO A 266 14.09 30.92 5.69
C PRO A 266 14.33 30.01 6.91
N ALA A 267 13.31 29.29 7.41
CA ALA A 267 13.43 28.42 8.57
C ALA A 267 14.16 27.09 8.29
N TRP A 268 14.52 26.81 7.04
CA TRP A 268 15.18 25.56 6.66
C TRP A 268 16.63 25.47 7.15
N PRO A 269 16.98 24.44 7.94
CA PRO A 269 18.37 24.14 8.25
C PRO A 269 19.14 23.73 6.99
N ALA A 270 20.37 24.22 6.82
CA ALA A 270 21.24 23.89 5.69
C ALA A 270 21.46 22.37 5.51
N THR A 271 21.46 21.61 6.61
CA THR A 271 21.57 20.15 6.56
C THR A 271 20.37 19.49 5.88
N LEU A 272 19.16 19.96 6.12
CA LEU A 272 17.94 19.42 5.48
C LEU A 272 17.86 19.82 4.01
N LEU A 273 18.30 21.03 3.68
CA LEU A 273 18.42 21.48 2.28
C LEU A 273 19.41 20.60 1.51
N ASN A 274 20.60 20.37 2.07
CA ASN A 274 21.60 19.49 1.48
C ASN A 274 21.06 18.06 1.30
N ASP A 275 20.32 17.54 2.26
CA ASP A 275 19.67 16.24 2.15
C ASP A 275 18.67 16.16 0.97
N ILE A 276 17.90 17.24 0.73
CA ILE A 276 17.00 17.33 -0.43
C ILE A 276 17.79 17.36 -1.73
N LEU A 277 18.83 18.20 -1.81
CA LEU A 277 19.68 18.31 -2.99
C LEU A 277 20.37 16.98 -3.32
N LEU A 278 20.90 16.28 -2.31
CA LEU A 278 21.47 14.94 -2.49
C LEU A 278 20.42 13.94 -2.96
N THR A 279 19.18 14.07 -2.50
CA THR A 279 18.07 13.21 -2.94
C THR A 279 17.70 13.47 -4.40
N LEU A 280 17.62 14.74 -4.82
CA LEU A 280 17.41 15.13 -6.21
C LEU A 280 18.52 14.59 -7.10
N HIS A 281 19.77 14.81 -6.72
CA HIS A 281 20.93 14.32 -7.46
C HIS A 281 20.90 12.78 -7.57
N ALA A 282 20.63 12.07 -6.48
CA ALA A 282 20.56 10.61 -6.50
C ALA A 282 19.43 10.08 -7.39
N ARG A 283 18.31 10.80 -7.52
CA ARG A 283 17.17 10.39 -8.34
C ARG A 283 17.35 10.71 -9.82
N PHE A 284 17.92 11.87 -10.13
CA PHE A 284 17.92 12.46 -11.47
C PHE A 284 19.31 12.67 -12.08
N LYS A 285 20.34 11.97 -11.57
CA LYS A 285 21.74 12.12 -12.01
C LYS A 285 21.95 12.07 -13.53
N ASP A 286 21.08 11.38 -14.27
CA ASP A 286 21.18 11.24 -15.73
C ASP A 286 20.31 12.26 -16.52
N ASN A 287 19.55 13.11 -15.84
CA ASN A 287 18.63 14.11 -16.40
C ASN A 287 18.97 15.58 -16.03
N LEU A 288 20.09 15.82 -15.34
CA LEU A 288 20.63 17.12 -14.93
C LEU A 288 22.01 17.32 -15.56
#